data_AF-A0A8B4QCX4-F1
#
_entry.id   AF-A0A8B4QCX4-F1
#
_cell.length_a   1.000
_cell.length_b   1.000
_cell.length_c   1.000
_cell.angle_alpha   90.00
_cell.angle_beta   90.00
_cell.angle_gamma   90.00
#
_symmetry.space_group_name_H-M   'P 1'
#
loop_
_entity.id
_entity.type
_entity.pdbx_description
1 polymer ?
#
loop_
_entity_poly.entity_id
_entity_poly.type
_entity_poly.pdbx_seq_one_letter_code
_entity_poly.pdbx_strand_id
1 'polypeptide(L)'
;MKKNMSFLVAAFMAVLLVGCSNEEEAAVTDSKAEAEVVTPVEKEEKAEPVKEEKEEPVVEKKEPVEEKKEEKPKPKPKPKKDQFAGYTLIVVDGGDLSGTRQSKVVVDIGFGDRKYWAFTNEHGQLVRVIADRITVQDDATEPVKSTGRYYSDEAKVPGVERSDLDEGHIIADSLGGVSNAYNITPQDSTLNRHGDQAYMERVMRDAGGATNFEAIITYPNTTTQIPSRYKYTYTLRGEKIVDEFDNKNPDQENAKQGLTTQKPAASKPTAPKQNAPAASGNLASVDTNGNGEVTIAEAKAAGYKMPITRDHWLYQYMRDNDNDGMVGE
;
A
#
# COMPACT_ATOMS: atom_id res chain seq x y z
N MET A 1 41.62 25.87 -33.11
CA MET A 1 42.46 25.05 -34.02
C MET A 1 42.59 23.68 -33.37
N LYS A 2 42.25 22.51 -33.91
CA LYS A 2 42.14 21.96 -35.27
C LYS A 2 41.04 20.87 -35.29
N LYS A 3 40.31 20.81 -36.41
CA LYS A 3 39.83 19.65 -37.21
C LYS A 3 40.00 18.24 -36.59
N ASN A 4 39.03 17.33 -36.76
CA ASN A 4 39.04 16.42 -37.92
C ASN A 4 37.64 15.95 -38.37
N MET A 5 37.55 15.76 -39.68
CA MET A 5 36.42 15.35 -40.50
C MET A 5 36.77 14.02 -41.17
N SER A 6 35.82 13.10 -41.28
CA SER A 6 35.79 11.99 -42.26
C SER A 6 34.52 11.18 -42.03
N PHE A 7 33.90 10.53 -43.01
CA PHE A 7 33.73 10.75 -44.45
C PHE A 7 32.58 9.81 -44.82
N LEU A 8 31.82 10.21 -45.81
CA LEU A 8 30.58 9.63 -46.33
C LEU A 8 30.86 8.39 -47.21
N VAL A 9 30.08 7.31 -47.08
CA VAL A 9 29.77 6.39 -48.21
C VAL A 9 28.33 5.87 -48.07
N ALA A 10 27.53 6.20 -49.09
CA ALA A 10 26.18 5.73 -49.34
C ALA A 10 26.17 4.61 -50.39
N ALA A 11 24.98 4.06 -50.67
CA ALA A 11 24.56 3.13 -51.75
C ALA A 11 24.31 1.68 -51.25
N PHE A 12 23.22 0.96 -51.60
CA PHE A 12 22.21 1.18 -52.63
C PHE A 12 20.95 0.31 -52.37
N MET A 13 19.79 0.85 -52.79
CA MET A 13 18.51 0.27 -53.27
C MET A 13 18.55 -1.18 -53.80
N ALA A 14 17.46 -1.95 -54.01
CA ALA A 14 16.00 -1.90 -53.78
C ALA A 14 15.42 -3.21 -54.41
N VAL A 15 14.08 -3.31 -54.45
CA VAL A 15 13.17 -4.16 -55.29
C VAL A 15 12.36 -5.16 -54.41
N LEU A 16 11.09 -4.86 -54.03
CA LEU A 16 9.81 -4.93 -54.80
C LEU A 16 9.44 -6.41 -55.14
N LEU A 17 8.23 -6.98 -55.00
CA LEU A 17 6.84 -6.51 -55.04
C LEU A 17 5.86 -7.70 -54.78
N VAL A 18 4.62 -7.39 -54.34
CA VAL A 18 3.30 -8.04 -54.68
C VAL A 18 2.99 -9.42 -54.03
N GLY A 19 1.77 -9.73 -53.56
CA GLY A 19 0.43 -9.10 -53.61
C GLY A 19 -0.49 -9.70 -52.52
N CYS A 20 -1.54 -8.99 -52.05
CA CYS A 20 -2.96 -9.13 -52.46
C CYS A 20 -3.46 -10.60 -52.46
N SER A 21 -4.58 -11.02 -51.87
CA SER A 21 -5.73 -10.37 -51.24
C SER A 21 -6.68 -11.47 -50.68
N ASN A 22 -7.78 -11.02 -50.05
CA ASN A 22 -9.06 -11.67 -49.77
C ASN A 22 -9.34 -12.26 -48.37
N GLU A 23 -10.12 -11.46 -47.63
CA GLU A 23 -11.16 -11.86 -46.68
C GLU A 23 -12.24 -12.74 -47.35
N GLU A 24 -12.85 -13.67 -46.61
CA GLU A 24 -14.27 -13.63 -46.24
C GLU A 24 -14.64 -14.71 -45.21
N GLU A 25 -15.69 -14.40 -44.45
CA GLU A 25 -16.35 -15.17 -43.39
C GLU A 25 -16.77 -16.61 -43.78
N ALA A 26 -16.87 -17.50 -42.79
CA ALA A 26 -18.17 -17.95 -42.24
C ALA A 26 -18.07 -19.31 -41.53
N ALA A 27 -18.43 -19.26 -40.25
CA ALA A 27 -19.48 -20.07 -39.60
C ALA A 27 -19.52 -21.61 -39.78
N VAL A 28 -19.43 -22.28 -38.62
CA VAL A 28 -20.38 -23.34 -38.15
C VAL A 28 -20.23 -24.69 -38.90
N THR A 29 -19.96 -25.84 -38.28
CA THR A 29 -20.60 -26.45 -37.10
C THR A 29 -19.78 -27.66 -36.67
N ASP A 30 -19.68 -27.83 -35.37
CA ASP A 30 -19.86 -29.06 -34.59
C ASP A 30 -20.10 -30.38 -35.35
N SER A 31 -19.25 -31.39 -35.09
CA SER A 31 -19.62 -32.80 -35.07
C SER A 31 -18.59 -33.60 -34.28
N LYS A 32 -18.79 -33.60 -32.96
CA LYS A 32 -18.65 -34.73 -32.04
C LYS A 32 -18.61 -36.13 -32.70
N ALA A 33 -17.58 -36.91 -32.34
CA ALA A 33 -17.62 -38.28 -31.81
C ALA A 33 -16.19 -38.87 -31.92
N GLU A 34 -15.47 -39.03 -30.81
CA GLU A 34 -15.47 -40.28 -30.00
C GLU A 34 -15.10 -41.50 -30.87
N ALA A 35 -13.85 -41.93 -30.76
CA ALA A 35 -13.44 -43.08 -29.92
C ALA A 35 -13.70 -44.39 -30.70
N GLU A 36 -12.83 -45.39 -30.74
CA GLU A 36 -12.04 -45.95 -29.66
C GLU A 36 -11.28 -47.19 -30.24
N VAL A 37 -10.27 -47.68 -29.50
CA VAL A 37 -9.67 -49.05 -29.55
C VAL A 37 -8.87 -49.40 -30.82
N VAL A 38 -7.64 -49.95 -30.82
CA VAL A 38 -7.12 -51.08 -30.03
C VAL A 38 -5.57 -51.06 -29.98
N THR A 39 -5.04 -51.38 -28.80
CA THR A 39 -3.68 -51.82 -28.44
C THR A 39 -3.36 -53.23 -29.00
N PRO A 40 -2.28 -53.94 -28.58
CA PRO A 40 -0.84 -53.64 -28.53
C PRO A 40 0.01 -54.76 -29.18
N VAL A 41 1.30 -54.52 -29.49
CA VAL A 41 2.33 -55.61 -29.50
C VAL A 41 3.67 -55.06 -29.01
N GLU A 42 4.21 -55.77 -28.02
CA GLU A 42 5.46 -55.60 -27.29
C GLU A 42 6.60 -56.40 -27.94
N LYS A 43 7.84 -55.87 -27.96
CA LYS A 43 9.06 -56.60 -27.48
C LYS A 43 10.38 -55.83 -27.64
N GLU A 44 10.97 -55.57 -26.47
CA GLU A 44 12.34 -55.91 -26.01
C GLU A 44 13.62 -55.51 -26.79
N GLU A 45 14.40 -54.67 -26.07
CA GLU A 45 15.81 -54.88 -25.65
C GLU A 45 16.93 -55.01 -26.70
N LYS A 46 17.97 -54.14 -26.65
CA LYS A 46 19.17 -54.30 -25.78
C LYS A 46 20.41 -53.50 -26.26
N ALA A 47 21.00 -52.78 -25.29
CA ALA A 47 22.41 -52.48 -24.98
C ALA A 47 23.41 -51.79 -25.94
N GLU A 48 24.21 -50.95 -25.27
CA GLU A 48 25.39 -50.13 -25.63
C GLU A 48 26.66 -50.93 -26.04
N PRO A 49 27.79 -50.28 -26.41
CA PRO A 49 28.78 -49.85 -25.38
C PRO A 49 29.66 -48.58 -25.66
N VAL A 50 29.92 -47.86 -24.57
CA VAL A 50 31.15 -47.22 -24.02
C VAL A 50 32.47 -47.15 -24.84
N LYS A 51 33.20 -46.00 -24.74
CA LYS A 51 34.67 -45.93 -24.44
C LYS A 51 35.18 -44.55 -23.99
N GLU A 52 35.86 -44.56 -22.83
CA GLU A 52 36.76 -43.55 -22.21
C GLU A 52 38.06 -43.34 -23.05
N GLU A 53 39.02 -42.43 -22.79
CA GLU A 53 39.67 -42.01 -21.54
C GLU A 53 40.75 -40.90 -21.81
N LYS A 54 41.13 -40.17 -20.75
CA LYS A 54 42.50 -39.73 -20.32
C LYS A 54 42.98 -38.27 -20.31
N GLU A 55 43.67 -37.99 -19.20
CA GLU A 55 44.09 -36.74 -18.54
C GLU A 55 45.58 -36.34 -18.76
N GLU A 56 45.87 -35.02 -18.59
CA GLU A 56 47.00 -34.31 -17.90
C GLU A 56 48.51 -34.52 -18.30
N PRO A 57 49.48 -33.58 -18.02
CA PRO A 57 49.65 -32.75 -16.80
C PRO A 57 50.30 -31.31 -16.83
N VAL A 58 49.99 -30.53 -15.78
CA VAL A 58 50.77 -29.68 -14.81
C VAL A 58 52.11 -28.99 -15.20
N VAL A 59 52.32 -27.69 -14.81
CA VAL A 59 53.33 -27.19 -13.83
C VAL A 59 53.34 -25.64 -13.64
N GLU A 60 53.36 -25.31 -12.35
CA GLU A 60 53.47 -24.10 -11.51
C GLU A 60 54.62 -23.11 -11.76
N LYS A 61 54.43 -21.82 -11.40
CA LYS A 61 55.46 -20.90 -10.87
C LYS A 61 54.85 -19.75 -10.05
N LYS A 62 55.50 -19.44 -8.91
CA LYS A 62 55.06 -18.63 -7.76
C LYS A 62 55.56 -17.17 -7.80
N GLU A 63 54.69 -16.24 -7.34
CA GLU A 63 54.87 -15.06 -6.44
C GLU A 63 55.95 -13.96 -6.71
N PRO A 64 55.72 -12.67 -6.32
CA PRO A 64 55.42 -12.25 -4.93
C PRO A 64 54.42 -11.11 -4.67
N VAL A 65 54.09 -11.06 -3.37
CA VAL A 65 53.21 -10.25 -2.53
C VAL A 65 53.53 -8.74 -2.51
N GLU A 66 52.49 -7.90 -2.45
CA GLU A 66 52.59 -6.53 -1.93
C GLU A 66 51.40 -6.24 -0.98
N GLU A 67 51.70 -5.87 0.26
CA GLU A 67 50.76 -5.65 1.37
C GLU A 67 49.81 -4.46 1.13
N LYS A 68 48.50 -4.69 1.22
CA LYS A 68 47.52 -3.65 1.55
C LYS A 68 46.58 -4.13 2.66
N LYS A 69 46.55 -3.33 3.72
CA LYS A 69 45.74 -3.41 4.94
C LYS A 69 44.35 -4.02 4.72
N GLU A 70 44.08 -5.10 5.44
CA GLU A 70 42.77 -5.72 5.57
C GLU A 70 41.79 -4.78 6.30
N GLU A 71 40.87 -4.18 5.56
CA GLU A 71 39.57 -3.80 6.11
C GLU A 71 38.74 -5.09 6.27
N LYS A 72 38.31 -5.40 7.51
CA LYS A 72 37.41 -6.52 7.79
C LYS A 72 36.22 -6.49 6.82
N PRO A 73 35.96 -7.54 6.02
CA PRO A 73 34.75 -7.58 5.22
C PRO A 73 33.55 -7.68 6.18
N LYS A 74 32.65 -6.69 6.12
CA LYS A 74 31.30 -6.84 6.69
C LYS A 74 30.71 -8.15 6.14
N PRO A 75 30.09 -8.98 6.98
CA PRO A 75 29.55 -10.25 6.53
C PRO A 75 28.50 -9.98 5.44
N LYS A 76 28.71 -10.56 4.25
CA LYS A 76 27.67 -10.65 3.21
C LYS A 76 26.46 -11.36 3.84
N PRO A 77 25.23 -10.83 3.72
CA PRO A 77 24.06 -11.52 4.23
C PRO A 77 23.93 -12.88 3.55
N LYS A 78 23.80 -13.94 4.34
CA LYS A 78 23.54 -15.30 3.85
C LYS A 78 22.19 -15.32 3.10
N PRO A 79 21.98 -16.24 2.13
CA PRO A 79 20.73 -16.31 1.38
C PRO A 79 19.55 -16.66 2.29
N LYS A 80 18.44 -15.92 2.16
CA LYS A 80 17.15 -16.01 2.89
C LYS A 80 16.36 -17.31 2.63
N LYS A 81 17.00 -18.49 2.59
CA LYS A 81 16.30 -19.76 2.31
C LYS A 81 15.34 -20.22 3.42
N ASP A 82 15.38 -19.56 4.58
CA ASP A 82 14.58 -19.89 5.78
C ASP A 82 13.40 -18.93 6.00
N GLN A 83 13.36 -17.76 5.33
CA GLN A 83 12.35 -16.73 5.62
C GLN A 83 10.91 -17.20 5.32
N PHE A 84 10.75 -18.12 4.36
CA PHE A 84 9.46 -18.65 3.91
C PHE A 84 9.27 -20.12 4.26
N ALA A 85 10.03 -20.64 5.23
CA ALA A 85 9.89 -22.04 5.65
C ALA A 85 8.43 -22.35 6.03
N GLY A 86 7.86 -23.40 5.42
CA GLY A 86 6.47 -23.80 5.65
C GLY A 86 5.41 -23.10 4.78
N TYR A 87 5.82 -22.20 3.86
CA TYR A 87 4.93 -21.49 2.95
C TYR A 87 5.25 -21.79 1.47
N THR A 88 4.21 -21.84 0.65
CA THR A 88 4.36 -21.91 -0.81
C THR A 88 4.36 -20.50 -1.38
N LEU A 89 5.41 -20.10 -2.10
CA LEU A 89 5.44 -18.84 -2.82
C LEU A 89 4.53 -18.93 -4.05
N ILE A 90 3.58 -18.02 -4.16
CA ILE A 90 2.72 -17.87 -5.35
C ILE A 90 2.79 -16.43 -5.87
N VAL A 91 2.42 -16.25 -7.14
CA VAL A 91 2.28 -14.93 -7.76
C VAL A 91 0.79 -14.67 -7.96
N VAL A 92 0.36 -13.48 -7.55
CA VAL A 92 -1.01 -13.01 -7.68
C VAL A 92 -0.95 -11.63 -8.30
N ASP A 93 -1.77 -11.36 -9.30
CA ASP A 93 -1.82 -10.03 -9.90
C ASP A 93 -2.20 -8.99 -8.85
N GLY A 94 -1.55 -7.82 -8.88
CA GLY A 94 -1.77 -6.80 -7.86
C GLY A 94 -3.16 -6.17 -7.92
N GLY A 95 -3.84 -6.24 -9.06
CA GLY A 95 -5.21 -5.78 -9.26
C GLY A 95 -6.23 -6.91 -9.29
N ASP A 96 -5.86 -8.13 -8.90
CA ASP A 96 -6.81 -9.23 -8.80
C ASP A 96 -7.86 -8.91 -7.73
N LEU A 97 -9.09 -8.68 -8.19
CA LEU A 97 -10.23 -8.34 -7.35
C LEU A 97 -10.83 -9.58 -6.65
N SER A 98 -10.32 -10.78 -6.94
CA SER A 98 -10.77 -11.99 -6.26
C SER A 98 -10.55 -11.87 -4.76
N GLY A 99 -11.56 -12.22 -3.96
CA GLY A 99 -11.49 -12.19 -2.50
C GLY A 99 -10.91 -13.45 -1.86
N THR A 100 -10.60 -14.47 -2.67
CA THR A 100 -10.19 -15.78 -2.19
C THR A 100 -8.70 -15.88 -1.98
N ARG A 101 -8.29 -16.58 -0.92
CA ARG A 101 -6.88 -16.80 -0.58
C ARG A 101 -6.57 -18.28 -0.46
N GLN A 102 -5.38 -18.65 -0.89
CA GLN A 102 -4.82 -19.98 -0.69
C GLN A 102 -4.25 -20.10 0.73
N SER A 103 -4.23 -21.32 1.25
CA SER A 103 -3.68 -21.62 2.56
C SER A 103 -2.17 -21.80 2.54
N LYS A 104 -1.49 -21.39 3.62
CA LYS A 104 -0.02 -21.54 3.78
C LYS A 104 0.77 -21.03 2.57
N VAL A 105 0.41 -19.86 2.05
CA VAL A 105 1.14 -19.23 0.97
C VAL A 105 1.85 -17.96 1.42
N VAL A 106 2.89 -17.60 0.67
CA VAL A 106 3.52 -16.29 0.72
C VAL A 106 3.35 -15.62 -0.65
N VAL A 107 3.02 -14.32 -0.64
CA VAL A 107 2.74 -13.53 -1.85
C VAL A 107 3.51 -12.22 -1.75
N ASP A 108 4.11 -11.78 -2.87
CA ASP A 108 4.61 -10.41 -2.97
C ASP A 108 3.43 -9.47 -3.23
N ILE A 109 3.25 -8.51 -2.34
CA ILE A 109 2.18 -7.51 -2.38
C ILE A 109 2.74 -6.08 -2.57
N GLY A 110 4.00 -5.97 -2.98
CA GLY A 110 4.63 -4.72 -3.36
C GLY A 110 4.35 -4.37 -4.81
N PHE A 111 4.08 -3.09 -5.08
CA PHE A 111 3.98 -2.57 -6.43
C PHE A 111 5.39 -2.35 -7.03
N GLY A 112 5.60 -2.84 -8.27
CA GLY A 112 6.87 -2.71 -8.99
C GLY A 112 7.97 -3.58 -8.37
N ASP A 113 9.14 -2.98 -8.13
CA ASP A 113 10.31 -3.70 -7.60
C ASP A 113 10.34 -3.82 -6.06
N ARG A 114 9.27 -3.37 -5.40
CA ARG A 114 9.08 -3.50 -3.95
C ARG A 114 8.94 -4.98 -3.58
N LYS A 115 9.34 -5.31 -2.35
CA LYS A 115 9.31 -6.70 -1.82
C LYS A 115 8.59 -6.73 -0.50
N TYR A 116 7.27 -6.84 -0.57
CA TYR A 116 6.39 -6.84 0.60
C TYR A 116 5.76 -8.22 0.69
N TRP A 117 6.05 -8.97 1.74
CA TRP A 117 5.68 -10.38 1.81
C TRP A 117 4.50 -10.59 2.74
N ALA A 118 3.38 -11.04 2.17
CA ALA A 118 2.15 -11.40 2.88
C ALA A 118 2.06 -12.91 3.10
N PHE A 119 1.58 -13.34 4.27
CA PHE A 119 1.54 -14.75 4.66
C PHE A 119 0.14 -15.16 5.11
N THR A 120 -0.34 -16.31 4.62
CA THR A 120 -1.62 -16.88 5.04
C THR A 120 -1.47 -18.11 5.91
N ASN A 121 -2.39 -18.31 6.85
CA ASN A 121 -2.45 -19.55 7.64
C ASN A 121 -3.14 -20.70 6.88
N GLU A 122 -3.41 -21.82 7.56
CA GLU A 122 -4.11 -22.99 6.99
C GLU A 122 -5.55 -22.70 6.52
N HIS A 123 -6.13 -21.60 6.98
CA HIS A 123 -7.50 -21.18 6.67
C HIS A 123 -7.54 -20.04 5.63
N GLY A 124 -6.40 -19.73 5.01
CA GLY A 124 -6.29 -18.63 4.05
C GLY A 124 -6.40 -17.25 4.70
N GLN A 125 -6.38 -17.14 6.03
CA GLN A 125 -6.41 -15.83 6.69
C GLN A 125 -5.04 -15.16 6.55
N LEU A 126 -5.01 -13.88 6.16
CA LEU A 126 -3.80 -13.08 6.12
C LEU A 126 -3.34 -12.78 7.54
N VAL A 127 -2.26 -13.42 8.01
CA VAL A 127 -1.85 -13.39 9.43
C VAL A 127 -0.60 -12.55 9.67
N ARG A 128 0.21 -12.31 8.64
CA ARG A 128 1.46 -11.56 8.75
C ARG A 128 1.81 -10.87 7.45
N VAL A 129 2.34 -9.65 7.53
CA VAL A 129 2.96 -8.94 6.41
C VAL A 129 4.31 -8.40 6.87
N ILE A 130 5.35 -8.52 6.06
CA ILE A 130 6.67 -7.97 6.37
C ILE A 130 7.29 -7.25 5.18
N ALA A 131 8.08 -6.21 5.47
CA ALA A 131 8.93 -5.55 4.50
C ALA A 131 10.21 -5.04 5.17
N ASP A 132 11.36 -5.28 4.53
CA ASP A 132 12.64 -4.74 5.01
C ASP A 132 12.62 -3.20 4.96
N ARG A 133 11.96 -2.64 3.94
CA ARG A 133 11.77 -1.20 3.72
C ARG A 133 10.43 -0.94 3.04
N ILE A 134 9.66 -0.01 3.62
CA ILE A 134 8.49 0.61 2.99
C ILE A 134 8.96 1.83 2.20
N THR A 135 8.62 1.89 0.92
CA THR A 135 8.96 2.99 0.01
C THR A 135 7.68 3.65 -0.46
N VAL A 136 7.58 4.96 -0.23
CA VAL A 136 6.42 5.79 -0.62
C VAL A 136 6.21 5.71 -2.13
N GLN A 137 4.96 5.78 -2.56
CA GLN A 137 4.57 5.91 -3.96
C GLN A 137 5.05 7.25 -4.52
N ASP A 138 5.44 7.27 -5.80
CA ASP A 138 5.82 8.49 -6.51
C ASP A 138 4.91 8.70 -7.72
N ASP A 139 3.88 9.52 -7.54
CA ASP A 139 2.88 9.85 -8.57
C ASP A 139 3.49 10.46 -9.84
N ALA A 140 4.72 11.01 -9.77
CA ALA A 140 5.38 11.62 -10.92
C ALA A 140 6.12 10.60 -11.79
N THR A 141 6.55 9.47 -11.23
CA THR A 141 7.40 8.49 -11.92
C THR A 141 6.77 7.10 -12.03
N GLU A 142 5.81 6.79 -11.18
CA GLU A 142 5.11 5.51 -11.15
C GLU A 142 3.80 5.57 -11.95
N PRO A 143 3.37 4.45 -12.56
CA PRO A 143 2.19 4.40 -13.41
C PRO A 143 0.88 4.37 -12.59
N VAL A 144 0.65 5.43 -11.81
CA VAL A 144 -0.59 5.61 -11.06
C VAL A 144 -1.72 6.09 -11.98
N LYS A 145 -2.96 5.74 -11.63
CA LYS A 145 -4.16 6.26 -12.28
C LYS A 145 -4.33 7.74 -11.94
N SER A 146 -5.23 8.42 -12.66
CA SER A 146 -5.59 9.82 -12.36
C SER A 146 -6.14 10.05 -10.94
N THR A 147 -6.52 8.98 -10.25
CA THR A 147 -6.95 8.97 -8.85
C THR A 147 -5.79 8.91 -7.85
N GLY A 148 -4.53 8.80 -8.31
CA GLY A 148 -3.36 8.53 -7.47
C GLY A 148 -3.21 7.06 -7.06
N ARG A 149 -4.05 6.16 -7.57
CA ARG A 149 -4.05 4.74 -7.18
C ARG A 149 -3.37 3.87 -8.22
N TYR A 150 -2.74 2.76 -7.80
CA TYR A 150 -2.23 1.77 -8.76
C TYR A 150 -3.38 1.03 -9.46
N TYR A 151 -4.41 0.65 -8.70
CA TYR A 151 -5.57 -0.10 -9.19
C TYR A 151 -6.86 0.70 -9.02
N SER A 152 -7.87 0.35 -9.81
CA SER A 152 -9.14 1.10 -9.83
C SER A 152 -10.10 0.66 -8.73
N ASP A 153 -9.85 -0.51 -8.16
CA ASP A 153 -10.69 -1.16 -7.18
C ASP A 153 -9.84 -2.18 -6.39
N GLU A 154 -10.42 -2.71 -5.32
CA GLU A 154 -9.80 -3.62 -4.37
C GLU A 154 -10.45 -5.00 -4.34
N ALA A 155 -9.67 -5.98 -3.90
CA ALA A 155 -10.13 -7.35 -3.73
C ALA A 155 -11.33 -7.49 -2.79
N LYS A 156 -12.33 -8.26 -3.23
CA LYS A 156 -13.59 -8.47 -2.51
C LYS A 156 -13.50 -9.58 -1.46
N VAL A 157 -12.58 -9.42 -0.50
CA VAL A 157 -12.33 -10.40 0.58
C VAL A 157 -13.60 -10.59 1.43
N PRO A 158 -14.02 -11.82 1.75
CA PRO A 158 -15.24 -12.06 2.54
C PRO A 158 -15.27 -11.21 3.82
N GLY A 159 -16.33 -10.42 3.97
CA GLY A 159 -16.52 -9.43 5.04
C GLY A 159 -16.65 -8.00 4.51
N VAL A 160 -16.04 -7.65 3.38
CA VAL A 160 -16.11 -6.27 2.81
C VAL A 160 -17.49 -5.92 2.25
N GLU A 161 -18.38 -6.89 2.06
CA GLU A 161 -19.78 -6.64 1.71
C GLU A 161 -20.55 -5.88 2.80
N ARG A 162 -20.02 -5.83 4.02
CA ARG A 162 -20.62 -5.08 5.12
C ARG A 162 -20.33 -3.58 4.97
N SER A 163 -21.37 -2.76 5.08
CA SER A 163 -21.27 -1.31 4.90
C SER A 163 -20.44 -0.57 5.97
N ASP A 164 -20.17 -1.23 7.11
CA ASP A 164 -19.34 -0.69 8.18
C ASP A 164 -17.86 -1.11 8.07
N LEU A 165 -17.52 -1.90 7.05
CA LEU A 165 -16.16 -2.34 6.77
C LEU A 165 -15.72 -1.86 5.38
N ASP A 166 -14.45 -1.49 5.27
CA ASP A 166 -13.78 -1.16 4.02
C ASP A 166 -12.84 -2.29 3.58
N GLU A 167 -12.38 -2.19 2.34
CA GLU A 167 -11.22 -2.90 1.80
C GLU A 167 -9.91 -2.32 2.34
N GLY A 168 -9.70 -2.47 3.65
CA GLY A 168 -8.56 -1.91 4.36
C GLY A 168 -7.25 -2.54 3.90
N HIS A 169 -6.33 -1.72 3.39
CA HIS A 169 -4.99 -2.16 3.03
C HIS A 169 -4.15 -2.41 4.28
N ILE A 170 -3.31 -3.45 4.28
CA ILE A 170 -2.28 -3.62 5.31
C ILE A 170 -1.11 -2.68 5.05
N ILE A 171 -0.73 -2.55 3.78
CA ILE A 171 0.18 -1.50 3.29
C ILE A 171 -0.57 -0.72 2.21
N ALA A 172 -0.84 0.56 2.42
CA ALA A 172 -1.58 1.39 1.48
C ALA A 172 -0.91 1.53 0.10
N ASP A 173 -1.71 1.85 -0.93
CA ASP A 173 -1.23 2.23 -2.27
C ASP A 173 -0.12 3.29 -2.20
N SER A 174 -0.34 4.33 -1.41
CA SER A 174 0.63 5.42 -1.21
C SER A 174 1.95 5.01 -0.54
N LEU A 175 2.02 3.80 0.01
CA LEU A 175 3.21 3.17 0.58
C LEU A 175 3.73 2.02 -0.31
N GLY A 176 3.19 1.90 -1.52
CA GLY A 176 3.60 0.92 -2.51
C GLY A 176 2.93 -0.44 -2.40
N GLY A 177 1.83 -0.58 -1.66
CA GLY A 177 1.06 -1.81 -1.62
C GLY A 177 0.17 -2.00 -2.85
N VAL A 178 -0.21 -3.23 -3.15
CA VAL A 178 -1.16 -3.57 -4.22
C VAL A 178 -2.55 -3.89 -3.66
N SER A 179 -3.57 -4.00 -4.52
CA SER A 179 -4.97 -4.11 -4.11
C SER A 179 -5.56 -5.53 -4.10
N ASN A 180 -4.72 -6.57 -4.21
CA ASN A 180 -5.16 -7.96 -4.20
C ASN A 180 -5.51 -8.48 -2.79
N ALA A 181 -6.17 -9.64 -2.71
CA ALA A 181 -6.66 -10.18 -1.45
C ALA A 181 -5.57 -10.40 -0.38
N TYR A 182 -4.30 -10.51 -0.74
CA TYR A 182 -3.20 -10.75 0.20
C TYR A 182 -2.67 -9.48 0.85
N ASN A 183 -3.20 -8.31 0.47
CA ASN A 183 -2.93 -7.02 1.12
C ASN A 183 -4.20 -6.31 1.62
N ILE A 184 -5.39 -6.83 1.33
CA ILE A 184 -6.68 -6.24 1.73
C ILE A 184 -7.28 -7.03 2.87
N THR A 185 -7.87 -6.40 3.88
CA THR A 185 -8.70 -7.07 4.91
C THR A 185 -9.97 -6.28 5.16
N PRO A 186 -11.10 -6.92 5.49
CA PRO A 186 -12.28 -6.22 5.98
C PRO A 186 -11.93 -5.44 7.27
N GLN A 187 -11.91 -4.12 7.19
CA GLN A 187 -11.46 -3.25 8.27
C GLN A 187 -12.52 -2.20 8.60
N ASP A 188 -12.77 -1.90 9.87
CA ASP A 188 -13.74 -0.86 10.26
C ASP A 188 -13.48 0.45 9.51
N SER A 189 -14.50 1.01 8.87
CA SER A 189 -14.33 2.15 7.97
C SER A 189 -13.81 3.40 8.69
N THR A 190 -14.22 3.64 9.94
CA THR A 190 -13.71 4.79 10.70
C THR A 190 -12.25 4.58 11.08
N LEU A 191 -11.89 3.37 11.53
CA LEU A 191 -10.50 2.99 11.81
C LEU A 191 -9.61 3.16 10.57
N ASN A 192 -10.05 2.63 9.42
CA ASN A 192 -9.33 2.64 8.16
C ASN A 192 -9.09 4.08 7.63
N ARG A 193 -10.14 4.92 7.64
CA ARG A 193 -10.09 6.25 7.01
C ARG A 193 -9.56 7.34 7.93
N HIS A 194 -9.78 7.21 9.24
CA HIS A 194 -9.57 8.31 10.19
C HIS A 194 -8.96 7.89 11.53
N GLY A 195 -8.78 6.59 11.79
CA GLY A 195 -8.23 6.07 13.04
C GLY A 195 -6.73 5.79 12.97
N ASP A 196 -6.30 4.83 13.79
CA ASP A 196 -4.89 4.49 13.98
C ASP A 196 -4.22 3.97 12.69
N GLN A 197 -4.97 3.27 11.82
CA GLN A 197 -4.47 2.84 10.50
C GLN A 197 -4.09 4.06 9.66
N ALA A 198 -5.00 5.01 9.48
CA ALA A 198 -4.75 6.23 8.70
C ALA A 198 -3.63 7.09 9.31
N TYR A 199 -3.57 7.17 10.65
CA TYR A 199 -2.51 7.87 11.36
C TYR A 199 -1.14 7.25 11.07
N MET A 200 -1.01 5.93 11.25
CA MET A 200 0.21 5.16 10.99
C MET A 200 0.69 5.38 9.54
N GLU A 201 -0.20 5.26 8.57
CA GLU A 201 0.15 5.44 7.15
C GLU A 201 0.62 6.85 6.83
N ARG A 202 -0.04 7.86 7.41
CA ARG A 202 0.37 9.26 7.25
C ARG A 202 1.76 9.50 7.82
N VAL A 203 2.04 9.07 9.06
CA VAL A 203 3.36 9.31 9.67
C VAL A 203 4.48 8.59 8.92
N MET A 204 4.23 7.41 8.36
CA MET A 204 5.20 6.73 7.50
C MET A 204 5.44 7.51 6.21
N ARG A 205 4.39 8.02 5.56
CA ARG A 205 4.49 8.81 4.33
C ARG A 205 5.27 10.10 4.57
N ASP A 206 4.94 10.84 5.63
CA ASP A 206 5.61 12.08 6.01
C ASP A 206 7.08 11.87 6.39
N ALA A 207 7.42 10.66 6.85
CA ALA A 207 8.80 10.26 7.12
C ALA A 207 9.59 9.83 5.87
N GLY A 208 8.93 9.71 4.71
CA GLY A 208 9.54 9.20 3.47
C GLY A 208 9.64 7.67 3.43
N GLY A 209 8.85 6.96 4.24
CA GLY A 209 8.83 5.51 4.36
C GLY A 209 9.28 5.01 5.72
N ALA A 210 9.47 3.70 5.83
CA ALA A 210 9.84 3.01 7.07
C ALA A 210 10.78 1.83 6.78
N THR A 211 11.40 1.27 7.82
CA THR A 211 12.17 0.02 7.73
C THR A 211 11.74 -0.98 8.78
N ASN A 212 12.08 -2.27 8.61
CA ASN A 212 11.73 -3.34 9.54
C ASN A 212 10.23 -3.42 9.82
N PHE A 213 9.41 -3.26 8.77
CA PHE A 213 7.96 -3.29 8.89
C PHE A 213 7.47 -4.72 9.09
N GLU A 214 6.61 -4.91 10.08
CA GLU A 214 5.89 -6.13 10.36
C GLU A 214 4.47 -5.78 10.82
N ALA A 215 3.48 -6.36 10.16
CA ALA A 215 2.10 -6.40 10.61
C ALA A 215 1.77 -7.82 11.06
N ILE A 216 1.21 -7.97 12.25
CA ILE A 216 0.61 -9.21 12.76
C ILE A 216 -0.89 -9.00 12.87
N ILE A 217 -1.65 -9.88 12.25
CA ILE A 217 -3.10 -9.76 12.10
C ILE A 217 -3.75 -10.93 12.83
N THR A 218 -4.58 -10.61 13.81
CA THR A 218 -5.24 -11.59 14.67
C THR A 218 -6.71 -11.74 14.28
N TYR A 219 -7.24 -12.96 14.36
CA TYR A 219 -8.62 -13.28 14.03
C TYR A 219 -9.34 -13.86 15.25
N PRO A 220 -10.66 -13.67 15.37
CA PRO A 220 -11.42 -14.21 16.49
C PRO A 220 -11.63 -15.72 16.41
N ASN A 221 -11.54 -16.30 15.20
CA ASN A 221 -11.68 -17.73 14.92
C ASN A 221 -11.05 -18.04 13.55
N THR A 222 -11.15 -19.28 13.10
CA THR A 222 -10.56 -19.77 11.85
C THR A 222 -11.51 -19.75 10.64
N THR A 223 -12.75 -19.31 10.81
CA THR A 223 -13.77 -19.34 9.75
C THR A 223 -13.97 -17.98 9.09
N THR A 224 -13.81 -16.89 9.83
CA THR A 224 -13.97 -15.53 9.30
C THR A 224 -12.70 -15.02 8.61
N GLN A 225 -12.85 -14.18 7.59
CA GLN A 225 -11.75 -13.39 7.02
C GLN A 225 -11.68 -11.97 7.58
N ILE A 226 -12.52 -11.65 8.57
CA ILE A 226 -12.52 -10.35 9.27
C ILE A 226 -11.57 -10.42 10.47
N PRO A 227 -10.46 -9.65 10.50
CA PRO A 227 -9.57 -9.59 11.65
C PRO A 227 -10.24 -8.99 12.87
N SER A 228 -9.76 -9.34 14.06
CA SER A 228 -10.15 -8.72 15.33
C SER A 228 -9.16 -7.64 15.79
N ARG A 229 -7.88 -7.75 15.42
CA ARG A 229 -6.81 -6.85 15.90
C ARG A 229 -5.64 -6.82 14.95
N TYR A 230 -4.99 -5.66 14.89
CA TYR A 230 -3.73 -5.45 14.21
C TYR A 230 -2.63 -5.06 15.20
N LYS A 231 -1.42 -5.52 14.92
CA LYS A 231 -0.19 -5.07 15.56
C LYS A 231 0.83 -4.74 14.49
N TYR A 232 1.20 -3.48 14.40
CA TYR A 232 2.23 -3.00 13.51
C TYR A 232 3.51 -2.72 14.29
N THR A 233 4.64 -3.08 13.72
CA THR A 233 5.97 -2.78 14.25
C THR A 233 6.84 -2.32 13.10
N TYR A 234 7.46 -1.16 13.24
CA TYR A 234 8.28 -0.58 12.18
C TYR A 234 9.28 0.41 12.77
N THR A 235 10.27 0.82 11.98
CA THR A 235 11.28 1.80 12.37
C THR A 235 11.11 3.07 11.55
N LEU A 236 10.88 4.19 12.21
CA LEU A 236 10.87 5.53 11.62
C LEU A 236 12.07 6.32 12.13
N ARG A 237 12.90 6.81 11.20
CA ARG A 237 14.05 7.67 11.52
C ARG A 237 14.98 7.11 12.62
N GLY A 238 15.09 5.78 12.70
CA GLY A 238 15.91 5.07 13.69
C GLY A 238 15.16 4.61 14.94
N GLU A 239 13.94 5.09 15.18
CA GLU A 239 13.13 4.73 16.34
C GLU A 239 12.13 3.62 16.02
N LYS A 240 12.05 2.63 16.90
CA LYS A 240 11.09 1.53 16.77
C LYS A 240 9.73 1.97 17.32
N ILE A 241 8.73 1.92 16.46
CA ILE A 241 7.32 2.19 16.78
C ILE A 241 6.54 0.88 16.83
N VAL A 242 5.58 0.81 17.74
CA VAL A 242 4.65 -0.31 17.88
C VAL A 242 3.24 0.27 18.04
N ASP A 243 2.37 0.00 17.07
CA ASP A 243 0.97 0.39 17.09
C ASP A 243 0.10 -0.86 17.21
N GLU A 244 -0.84 -0.85 18.16
CA GLU A 244 -1.76 -1.97 18.39
C GLU A 244 -3.19 -1.45 18.54
N PHE A 245 -4.11 -1.96 17.73
CA PHE A 245 -5.52 -1.54 17.75
C PHE A 245 -6.48 -2.65 17.34
N ASP A 246 -7.67 -2.63 17.94
CA ASP A 246 -8.77 -3.54 17.60
C ASP A 246 -9.44 -3.11 16.30
N ASN A 247 -9.94 -4.07 15.51
CA ASN A 247 -10.72 -3.81 14.31
C ASN A 247 -12.17 -3.43 14.67
N LYS A 248 -12.33 -2.25 15.29
CA LYS A 248 -13.59 -1.70 15.78
C LYS A 248 -13.63 -0.20 15.51
N ASN A 249 -14.82 0.36 15.58
CA ASN A 249 -15.03 1.79 15.43
C ASN A 249 -14.40 2.58 16.59
N PRO A 250 -13.34 3.39 16.36
CA PRO A 250 -12.67 4.11 17.44
C PRO A 250 -13.56 5.17 18.08
N ASP A 251 -14.49 5.80 17.35
CA ASP A 251 -15.41 6.79 17.93
C ASP A 251 -16.36 6.14 18.94
N GLN A 252 -16.87 4.95 18.62
CA GLN A 252 -17.72 4.20 19.55
C GLN A 252 -16.95 3.74 20.79
N GLU A 253 -15.70 3.28 20.62
CA GLU A 253 -14.86 2.87 21.76
C GLU A 253 -14.51 4.07 22.65
N ASN A 254 -14.13 5.21 22.04
CA ASN A 254 -13.87 6.45 22.76
C ASN A 254 -15.12 6.96 23.49
N ALA A 255 -16.30 6.84 22.88
CA ALA A 255 -17.56 7.21 23.51
C ALA A 255 -17.87 6.33 24.72
N LYS A 256 -17.66 5.01 24.63
CA LYS A 256 -17.82 4.08 25.76
C LYS A 256 -16.86 4.39 26.91
N GLN A 257 -15.67 4.89 26.60
CA GLN A 257 -14.67 5.31 27.57
C GLN A 257 -14.88 6.74 28.11
N GLY A 258 -15.90 7.46 27.61
CA GLY A 258 -16.16 8.84 28.00
C GLY A 258 -15.12 9.84 27.50
N LEU A 259 -14.31 9.46 26.52
CA LEU A 259 -13.26 10.30 25.93
C LEU A 259 -13.81 11.25 24.86
N THR A 260 -15.03 11.03 24.39
CA THR A 260 -15.72 11.97 23.51
C THR A 260 -16.41 13.06 24.33
N THR A 261 -15.89 14.29 24.30
CA THR A 261 -16.72 15.45 24.63
C THR A 261 -17.75 15.60 23.51
N GLN A 262 -19.04 15.46 23.84
CA GLN A 262 -20.08 15.75 22.88
C GLN A 262 -19.99 17.23 22.51
N LYS A 263 -19.39 17.55 21.37
CA LYS A 263 -19.80 18.75 20.63
C LYS A 263 -21.28 18.51 20.28
N PRO A 264 -22.23 19.33 20.75
CA PRO A 264 -23.64 19.08 20.48
C PRO A 264 -23.85 18.91 18.99
N ALA A 265 -24.46 17.79 18.60
CA ALA A 265 -24.93 17.61 17.24
C ALA A 265 -25.84 18.80 16.92
N ALA A 266 -25.60 19.44 15.78
CA ALA A 266 -26.46 20.49 15.25
C ALA A 266 -27.84 19.87 14.95
N SER A 267 -28.70 19.82 15.96
CA SER A 267 -30.11 19.56 15.83
C SER A 267 -30.69 20.64 14.92
N LYS A 268 -31.22 20.20 13.77
CA LYS A 268 -32.05 20.99 12.86
C LYS A 268 -33.02 21.87 13.70
N PRO A 269 -33.07 23.20 13.56
CA PRO A 269 -33.76 24.03 14.54
C PRO A 269 -35.27 23.90 14.39
N THR A 270 -35.91 23.28 15.38
CA THR A 270 -37.31 23.51 15.70
C THR A 270 -37.31 24.51 16.86
N ALA A 271 -37.88 25.69 16.64
CA ALA A 271 -38.10 26.72 17.67
C ALA A 271 -38.94 26.14 18.84
N PRO A 272 -38.76 26.54 20.13
CA PRO A 272 -39.03 27.92 20.58
C PRO A 272 -38.24 28.47 21.81
N LYS A 273 -38.27 29.82 21.88
CA LYS A 273 -38.25 30.79 23.02
C LYS A 273 -37.56 30.50 24.38
N GLN A 274 -36.62 31.42 24.66
CA GLN A 274 -36.43 32.26 25.88
C GLN A 274 -36.11 31.60 27.24
N ASN A 275 -34.86 31.74 27.71
CA ASN A 275 -34.47 32.72 28.75
C ASN A 275 -32.96 32.63 29.05
N ALA A 276 -32.28 33.78 29.02
CA ALA A 276 -30.85 33.95 29.33
C ALA A 276 -30.64 34.29 30.84
N PRO A 277 -29.39 34.30 31.34
CA PRO A 277 -28.50 35.46 31.13
C PRO A 277 -27.09 35.09 30.59
N ALA A 278 -26.46 36.09 30.00
CA ALA A 278 -25.43 36.01 28.97
C ALA A 278 -23.98 36.08 29.47
N ALA A 279 -23.10 35.35 28.80
CA ALA A 279 -21.80 35.83 28.31
C ALA A 279 -21.30 34.96 27.13
N SER A 280 -22.18 34.58 26.20
CA SER A 280 -21.81 33.97 24.92
C SER A 280 -22.08 35.01 23.84
N GLY A 281 -21.02 35.61 23.29
CA GLY A 281 -21.16 36.55 22.18
C GLY A 281 -21.87 35.86 21.01
N ASN A 282 -22.83 36.56 20.40
CA ASN A 282 -23.57 36.04 19.28
C ASN A 282 -22.64 35.99 18.06
N LEU A 283 -22.14 34.81 17.70
CA LEU A 283 -21.25 34.65 16.56
C LEU A 283 -21.88 35.23 15.28
N ALA A 284 -23.20 35.09 15.09
CA ALA A 284 -23.91 35.64 13.94
C ALA A 284 -23.95 37.18 13.88
N SER A 285 -23.59 37.89 14.96
CA SER A 285 -23.41 39.35 14.92
C SER A 285 -22.03 39.78 14.44
N VAL A 286 -21.09 38.84 14.31
CA VAL A 286 -19.71 39.10 13.91
C VAL A 286 -19.37 38.37 12.61
N ASP A 287 -19.69 37.08 12.52
CA ASP A 287 -19.59 36.27 11.29
C ASP A 287 -20.72 36.67 10.33
N THR A 288 -20.43 37.67 9.50
CA THR A 288 -21.41 38.25 8.56
C THR A 288 -21.67 37.35 7.35
N ASN A 289 -20.72 36.48 7.05
CA ASN A 289 -20.75 35.62 5.87
C ASN A 289 -21.25 34.19 6.19
N GLY A 290 -21.33 33.83 7.48
CA GLY A 290 -21.91 32.59 7.98
C GLY A 290 -21.05 31.35 7.77
N ASN A 291 -19.74 31.52 7.52
CA ASN A 291 -18.81 30.42 7.29
C ASN A 291 -18.26 29.80 8.60
N GLY A 292 -18.58 30.38 9.76
CA GLY A 292 -18.10 29.93 11.07
C GLY A 292 -16.67 30.36 11.42
N GLU A 293 -16.03 31.18 10.58
CA GLU A 293 -14.70 31.74 10.79
C GLU A 293 -14.77 33.28 10.77
N VAL A 294 -14.33 33.91 11.85
CA VAL A 294 -14.33 35.37 12.00
C VAL A 294 -12.99 35.93 11.58
N THR A 295 -13.03 36.85 10.62
CA THR A 295 -11.84 37.61 10.21
C THR A 295 -11.57 38.79 11.16
N ILE A 296 -10.33 39.31 11.16
CA ILE A 296 -9.98 40.55 11.89
C ILE A 296 -10.89 41.71 11.46
N ALA A 297 -11.25 41.78 10.17
CA ALA A 297 -12.13 42.81 9.63
C ALA A 297 -13.54 42.74 10.24
N GLU A 298 -14.12 41.54 10.32
CA GLU A 298 -15.42 41.30 10.92
C GLU A 298 -15.44 41.61 12.42
N ALA A 299 -14.40 41.20 13.15
CA ALA A 299 -14.24 41.52 14.56
C ALA A 299 -14.13 43.04 14.81
N LYS A 300 -13.38 43.77 13.97
CA LYS A 300 -13.28 45.24 14.04
C LYS A 300 -14.59 45.92 13.69
N ALA A 301 -15.31 45.43 12.67
CA ALA A 301 -16.62 45.94 12.28
C ALA A 301 -17.67 45.77 13.40
N ALA A 302 -17.57 44.68 14.17
CA ALA A 302 -18.37 44.43 15.36
C ALA A 302 -17.91 45.23 16.60
N GLY A 303 -16.87 46.07 16.47
CA GLY A 303 -16.40 46.99 17.52
C GLY A 303 -15.40 46.40 18.51
N TYR A 304 -14.83 45.23 18.23
CA TYR A 304 -13.80 44.62 19.10
C TYR A 304 -12.43 45.26 18.88
N LYS A 305 -11.68 45.42 19.98
CA LYS A 305 -10.31 45.92 19.97
C LYS A 305 -9.33 44.77 19.82
N MET A 306 -8.31 44.97 18.98
CA MET A 306 -7.21 44.02 18.77
C MET A 306 -6.08 44.27 19.80
N PRO A 307 -5.26 43.24 20.12
CA PRO A 307 -5.41 41.85 19.70
C PRO A 307 -6.50 41.11 20.49
N ILE A 308 -7.12 40.12 19.85
CA ILE A 308 -8.01 39.16 20.47
C ILE A 308 -7.15 38.00 20.99
N THR A 309 -7.11 37.79 22.30
CA THR A 309 -6.29 36.74 22.93
C THR A 309 -7.11 35.47 23.20
N ARG A 310 -6.43 34.37 23.54
CA ARG A 310 -7.04 33.06 23.91
C ARG A 310 -8.18 33.12 24.91
N ASP A 311 -8.19 34.12 25.79
CA ASP A 311 -9.22 34.30 26.81
C ASP A 311 -10.52 34.93 26.27
N HIS A 312 -10.50 35.44 25.02
CA HIS A 312 -11.66 36.06 24.40
C HIS A 312 -12.49 35.04 23.62
N TRP A 313 -13.81 35.06 23.82
CA TRP A 313 -14.74 34.08 23.22
C TRP A 313 -14.65 33.99 21.69
N LEU A 314 -14.28 35.09 21.03
CA LEU A 314 -14.12 35.18 19.57
C LEU A 314 -12.87 34.44 19.07
N TYR A 315 -11.85 34.26 19.90
CA TYR A 315 -10.55 33.70 19.50
C TYR A 315 -10.67 32.32 18.86
N GLN A 316 -11.55 31.46 19.38
CA GLN A 316 -11.77 30.11 18.84
C GLN A 316 -12.31 30.09 17.40
N TYR A 317 -12.85 31.22 16.92
CA TYR A 317 -13.38 31.37 15.57
C TYR A 317 -12.43 32.15 14.67
N MET A 318 -11.30 32.62 15.19
CA MET A 318 -10.33 33.42 14.44
C MET A 318 -9.09 32.59 14.14
N ARG A 319 -8.40 32.91 13.04
CA ARG A 319 -7.20 32.21 12.61
C ARG A 319 -5.94 32.85 13.18
N ASP A 320 -5.28 32.14 14.09
CA ASP A 320 -3.95 32.44 14.63
C ASP A 320 -2.89 31.75 13.74
N ASN A 321 -2.18 32.52 12.91
CA ASN A 321 -1.26 31.97 11.90
C ASN A 321 0.12 31.62 12.46
N ASP A 322 0.58 32.31 13.49
CA ASP A 322 1.90 32.11 14.12
C ASP A 322 1.81 31.39 15.47
N ASN A 323 0.59 31.06 15.93
CA ASN A 323 0.27 30.32 17.15
C ASN A 323 0.75 31.01 18.44
N ASP A 324 0.89 32.33 18.42
CA ASP A 324 1.39 33.12 19.55
C ASP A 324 0.32 33.36 20.64
N GLY A 325 -0.94 32.99 20.37
CA GLY A 325 -2.06 33.16 21.30
C GLY A 325 -2.79 34.49 21.16
N MET A 326 -2.52 35.26 20.11
CA MET A 326 -3.09 36.55 19.81
C MET A 326 -3.53 36.61 18.34
N VAL A 327 -4.70 37.18 18.08
CA VAL A 327 -5.15 37.50 16.72
C VAL A 327 -5.33 39.01 16.62
N GLY A 328 -4.43 39.67 15.89
CA GLY A 328 -4.34 41.12 15.77
C GLY A 328 -3.58 41.55 14.52
N GLU A 329 -3.30 42.85 14.37
CA GLU A 329 -2.45 43.37 13.28
C GLU A 329 -1.00 42.90 13.37
#